data_AF-A0A0U3NCS9-F1
#
_entry.id   AF-A0A0U3NCS9-F1
#
_cell.length_a   1.000
_cell.length_b   1.000
_cell.length_c   1.000
_cell.angle_alpha   90.00
_cell.angle_beta   90.00
_cell.angle_gamma   90.00
#
_symmetry.space_group_name_H-M   'P 1'
#
loop_
_entity.id
_entity.type
_entity.pdbx_description
1 polymer ?
#
loop_
_entity_poly.entity_id
_entity_poly.type
_entity_poly.pdbx_seq_one_letter_code
_entity_poly.pdbx_strand_id
1 'polypeptide(L)'
;MFKQAKLALAALVVVGAAAAPALASPLYINTGSDFNFEPNGSTTTAVFDQLGYSGTLATSIYLGNPATPGTTVVDTNIPSIMSFYGFSAGSKTAIDGSTPLSFSFPNIPSQNNIDTLNNPSAPDLNGFTGGEAFPQYGAGAIGGLGGAWGLTYAYQIVGTTVDKDGDGVSDTVEYNTGVFSLYYQSAATDPNNNKEVLRLVVESSEVTDANLYIKGVVDYSYAAGDSFIQNFFNSGEGLGSLYSNWLNNPISVSWILDTNVDPPLATPSQLWNSGSALIRQSGLDGSVTLNVPEPGSLALVGLALAGLGFAQRRRSVK
;
A
#
# COMPACT_ATOMS: atom_id res chain seq x y z
N MET A 1 -55.23 34.67 -8.91
CA MET A 1 -55.20 33.33 -9.52
C MET A 1 -54.25 33.36 -10.70
N PHE A 2 -52.99 32.94 -10.51
CA PHE A 2 -52.06 32.71 -11.62
C PHE A 2 -51.63 31.24 -11.60
N LYS A 3 -51.96 30.53 -12.69
CA LYS A 3 -51.65 29.13 -12.92
C LYS A 3 -50.18 28.97 -13.33
N GLN A 4 -49.59 27.89 -12.85
CA GLN A 4 -48.27 27.36 -13.18
C GLN A 4 -48.13 27.02 -14.67
N ALA A 5 -46.91 27.18 -15.22
CA ALA A 5 -46.32 26.24 -16.17
C ALA A 5 -44.79 26.46 -16.34
N LYS A 6 -44.03 25.57 -15.69
CA LYS A 6 -42.86 24.84 -16.22
C LYS A 6 -41.75 25.62 -16.96
N LEU A 7 -40.64 25.84 -16.26
CA LEU A 7 -39.30 25.68 -16.86
C LEU A 7 -38.40 24.92 -15.87
N ALA A 8 -38.43 23.60 -15.97
CA ALA A 8 -37.44 22.71 -15.38
C ALA A 8 -36.63 22.15 -16.54
N LEU A 9 -35.36 22.57 -16.70
CA LEU A 9 -34.39 21.81 -17.49
C LEU A 9 -32.94 22.17 -17.13
N ALA A 10 -32.23 21.14 -16.66
CA ALA A 10 -30.78 20.95 -16.68
C ALA A 10 -29.92 21.73 -15.65
N ALA A 11 -30.14 21.46 -14.36
CA ALA A 11 -29.08 21.41 -13.34
C ALA A 11 -28.90 19.96 -12.87
N LEU A 12 -28.82 19.02 -13.81
CA LEU A 12 -28.68 17.59 -13.55
C LEU A 12 -27.24 17.16 -13.93
N VAL A 13 -26.54 16.65 -12.92
CA VAL A 13 -25.40 15.72 -13.00
C VAL A 13 -24.06 16.28 -13.50
N VAL A 14 -23.31 16.90 -12.59
CA VAL A 14 -21.82 16.80 -12.57
C VAL A 14 -21.34 15.90 -11.42
N VAL A 15 -22.25 15.32 -10.63
CA VAL A 15 -21.89 14.32 -9.62
C VAL A 15 -22.11 12.94 -10.23
N GLY A 16 -21.03 12.23 -10.53
CA GLY A 16 -21.11 10.83 -10.96
C GLY A 16 -20.88 10.59 -12.45
N ALA A 17 -19.97 11.33 -13.10
CA ALA A 17 -19.14 10.64 -14.07
C ALA A 17 -18.36 9.59 -13.27
N ALA A 18 -18.93 8.39 -13.18
CA ALA A 18 -18.21 7.21 -12.79
C ALA A 18 -16.96 7.20 -13.66
N ALA A 19 -15.82 7.56 -13.06
CA ALA A 19 -14.56 7.10 -13.55
C ALA A 19 -14.74 5.58 -13.60
N ALA A 20 -14.87 5.04 -14.82
CA ALA A 20 -14.65 3.61 -15.00
C ALA A 20 -13.35 3.31 -14.23
N PRO A 21 -13.29 2.25 -13.41
CA PRO A 21 -12.05 1.90 -12.76
C PRO A 21 -11.02 1.79 -13.87
N ALA A 22 -10.06 2.71 -13.89
CA ALA A 22 -8.92 2.57 -14.77
C ALA A 22 -8.31 1.23 -14.35
N LEU A 23 -8.33 0.25 -15.25
CA LEU A 23 -7.63 -1.00 -14.97
C LEU A 23 -6.18 -0.59 -14.74
N ALA A 24 -5.64 -0.99 -13.58
CA ALA A 24 -4.25 -0.74 -13.26
C ALA A 24 -3.38 -1.37 -14.35
N SER A 25 -2.51 -0.58 -14.99
CA SER A 25 -1.56 -1.15 -15.95
C SER A 25 -0.58 -2.07 -15.19
N PRO A 26 -0.34 -3.31 -15.65
CA PRO A 26 0.62 -4.21 -15.03
C PRO A 26 2.01 -3.59 -14.93
N LEU A 27 2.76 -3.96 -13.90
CA LEU A 27 4.10 -3.43 -13.61
C LEU A 27 5.17 -4.51 -13.72
N TYR A 28 6.41 -4.13 -14.01
CA TYR A 28 7.57 -4.98 -13.83
C TYR A 28 8.65 -4.24 -13.03
N ILE A 29 9.50 -5.01 -12.34
CA ILE A 29 10.65 -4.48 -11.60
C ILE A 29 11.88 -4.62 -12.49
N ASN A 30 12.70 -3.56 -12.54
CA ASN A 30 14.04 -3.59 -13.12
C ASN A 30 15.06 -3.35 -12.01
N THR A 31 15.87 -4.36 -11.72
CA THR A 31 16.90 -4.30 -10.68
C THR A 31 18.25 -3.78 -11.20
N GLY A 32 18.37 -3.56 -12.51
CA GLY A 32 19.62 -3.17 -13.17
C GLY A 32 20.71 -4.24 -13.16
N SER A 33 20.46 -5.42 -12.59
CA SER A 33 21.39 -6.53 -12.48
C SER A 33 20.75 -7.84 -12.90
N ASP A 34 21.52 -8.71 -13.55
CA ASP A 34 21.09 -10.06 -13.88
C ASP A 34 21.49 -11.01 -12.75
N PHE A 35 20.49 -11.54 -12.06
CA PHE A 35 20.66 -12.40 -10.90
C PHE A 35 20.62 -13.89 -11.26
N ASN A 36 20.52 -14.25 -12.55
CA ASN A 36 20.58 -15.64 -12.97
C ASN A 36 21.97 -16.24 -12.70
N PHE A 37 21.99 -17.50 -12.26
CA PHE A 37 23.22 -18.26 -12.09
C PHE A 37 23.98 -18.40 -13.43
N GLU A 38 23.23 -18.56 -14.52
CA GLU A 38 23.70 -18.45 -15.90
C GLU A 38 23.12 -17.16 -16.50
N PRO A 39 23.87 -16.03 -16.45
CA PRO A 39 23.35 -14.74 -16.89
C PRO A 39 22.89 -14.77 -18.35
N ASN A 40 21.67 -14.30 -18.59
CA ASN A 40 21.07 -14.15 -19.92
C ASN A 40 20.98 -12.67 -20.37
N GLY A 41 21.49 -11.75 -19.54
CA GLY A 41 21.48 -10.30 -19.75
C GLY A 41 20.19 -9.61 -19.31
N SER A 42 19.24 -10.35 -18.72
CA SER A 42 17.96 -9.78 -18.31
C SER A 42 18.00 -9.28 -16.87
N THR A 43 17.44 -8.08 -16.66
CA THR A 43 17.44 -7.37 -15.38
C THR A 43 16.03 -7.14 -14.83
N THR A 44 15.02 -7.65 -15.54
CA THR A 44 13.61 -7.36 -15.32
C THR A 44 12.83 -8.59 -14.88
N THR A 45 11.86 -8.40 -13.99
CA THR A 45 10.85 -9.41 -13.63
C THR A 45 9.83 -9.58 -14.76
N ALA A 46 8.99 -10.61 -14.65
CA ALA A 46 7.70 -10.64 -15.34
C ALA A 46 6.80 -9.48 -14.89
N VAL A 47 5.75 -9.22 -15.67
CA VAL A 47 4.72 -8.25 -15.27
C VAL A 47 3.87 -8.82 -14.13
N PHE A 48 3.43 -7.94 -13.24
CA PHE A 48 2.59 -8.26 -12.09
C PHE A 48 1.61 -7.11 -11.81
N ASP A 49 0.48 -7.44 -11.19
CA ASP A 49 -0.55 -6.45 -10.83
C ASP A 49 -0.54 -6.12 -9.34
N GLN A 50 0.12 -6.95 -8.53
CA GLN A 50 0.03 -6.92 -7.08
C GLN A 50 1.28 -7.46 -6.40
N LEU A 51 1.66 -6.84 -5.29
CA LEU A 51 2.68 -7.31 -4.36
C LEU A 51 1.99 -7.97 -3.17
N GLY A 52 2.20 -9.27 -2.95
CA GLY A 52 1.65 -10.01 -1.82
C GLY A 52 2.64 -10.12 -0.66
N TYR A 53 2.12 -10.17 0.56
CA TYR A 53 2.89 -10.47 1.76
C TYR A 53 2.04 -11.30 2.73
N SER A 54 2.70 -12.16 3.49
CA SER A 54 2.08 -12.97 4.53
C SER A 54 2.95 -13.07 5.78
N GLY A 55 2.33 -13.48 6.89
CA GLY A 55 3.01 -13.77 8.15
C GLY A 55 3.65 -12.56 8.83
N THR A 56 3.24 -11.34 8.46
CA THR A 56 3.80 -10.12 9.02
C THR A 56 3.26 -9.85 10.41
N LEU A 57 4.13 -9.46 11.34
CA LEU A 57 3.69 -9.01 12.65
C LEU A 57 3.40 -7.51 12.63
N ALA A 58 2.12 -7.16 12.71
CA ALA A 58 1.69 -5.79 12.90
C ALA A 58 1.43 -5.48 14.36
N THR A 59 1.73 -4.26 14.75
CA THR A 59 1.53 -3.79 16.12
C THR A 59 0.64 -2.56 16.10
N SER A 60 -0.59 -2.72 16.62
CA SER A 60 -1.53 -1.63 16.83
C SER A 60 -1.36 -1.05 18.24
N ILE A 61 -1.19 0.25 18.33
CA ILE A 61 -0.87 0.99 19.55
C ILE A 61 -1.96 2.04 19.76
N TYR A 62 -2.77 1.85 20.80
CA TYR A 62 -3.89 2.72 21.15
C TYR A 62 -3.45 3.71 22.25
N LEU A 63 -3.58 5.01 21.95
CA LEU A 63 -3.25 6.11 22.87
C LEU A 63 -4.46 6.50 23.72
N GLY A 64 -5.07 5.51 24.35
CA GLY A 64 -6.33 5.65 25.07
C GLY A 64 -7.12 4.34 25.09
N ASN A 65 -8.39 4.41 25.47
CA ASN A 65 -9.28 3.26 25.44
C ASN A 65 -9.79 3.03 24.01
N PRO A 66 -9.50 1.89 23.35
CA PRO A 66 -9.97 1.62 22.00
C PRO A 66 -11.49 1.67 21.84
N ALA A 67 -12.26 1.42 22.90
CA ALA A 67 -13.72 1.50 22.86
C ALA A 67 -14.25 2.94 22.84
N THR A 68 -13.41 3.95 23.12
CA THR A 68 -13.81 5.36 23.11
C THR A 68 -13.54 5.98 21.73
N PRO A 69 -14.57 6.47 21.01
CA PRO A 69 -14.39 7.10 19.71
C PRO A 69 -13.42 8.28 19.75
N GLY A 70 -12.62 8.43 18.69
CA GLY A 70 -11.57 9.44 18.59
C GLY A 70 -10.25 9.05 19.25
N THR A 71 -10.11 7.84 19.77
CA THR A 71 -8.83 7.35 20.32
C THR A 71 -7.83 7.19 19.19
N THR A 72 -6.66 7.82 19.31
CA THR A 72 -5.59 7.69 18.32
C THR A 72 -5.03 6.28 18.30
N VAL A 73 -4.86 5.74 17.11
CA VAL A 73 -4.26 4.43 16.86
C VAL A 73 -3.07 4.60 15.94
N VAL A 74 -1.92 4.06 16.34
CA VAL A 74 -0.72 3.94 15.51
C VAL A 74 -0.53 2.47 15.18
N ASP A 75 -0.51 2.11 13.91
CA ASP A 75 -0.19 0.75 13.47
C ASP A 75 1.16 0.74 12.75
N THR A 76 2.04 -0.19 13.13
CA THR A 76 3.41 -0.23 12.62
C THR A 76 4.05 -1.60 12.75
N ASN A 77 5.03 -1.86 11.88
CA ASN A 77 5.99 -2.95 12.01
C ASN A 77 7.43 -2.45 12.25
N ILE A 78 7.61 -1.17 12.62
CA ILE A 78 8.92 -0.54 12.81
C ILE A 78 9.37 -0.66 14.27
N PRO A 79 10.44 -1.41 14.58
CA PRO A 79 10.86 -1.66 15.96
C PRO A 79 11.16 -0.42 16.79
N SER A 80 11.69 0.64 16.18
CA SER A 80 12.00 1.89 16.88
C SER A 80 10.75 2.65 17.29
N ILE A 81 9.70 2.68 16.44
CA ILE A 81 8.40 3.27 16.76
C ILE A 81 7.68 2.44 17.82
N MET A 82 7.70 1.11 17.69
CA MET A 82 7.15 0.21 18.71
C MET A 82 7.80 0.48 20.08
N SER A 83 9.13 0.51 20.13
CA SER A 83 9.89 0.77 21.35
C SER A 83 9.59 2.15 21.95
N PHE A 84 9.42 3.17 21.10
CA PHE A 84 9.05 4.51 21.53
C PHE A 84 7.74 4.55 22.33
N TYR A 85 6.76 3.71 21.96
CA TYR A 85 5.47 3.58 22.67
C TYR A 85 5.47 2.55 23.81
N GLY A 86 6.65 2.05 24.21
CA GLY A 86 6.80 1.13 25.34
C GLY A 86 6.58 -0.33 24.97
N PHE A 87 6.57 -0.70 23.69
CA PHE A 87 6.55 -2.10 23.29
C PHE A 87 7.76 -2.85 23.85
N SER A 88 7.56 -4.07 24.33
CA SER A 88 8.64 -4.99 24.65
C SER A 88 8.22 -6.42 24.34
N ALA A 89 9.14 -7.17 23.72
CA ALA A 89 8.94 -8.57 23.40
C ALA A 89 8.81 -9.44 24.67
N GLY A 90 8.25 -10.63 24.51
CA GLY A 90 8.07 -11.65 25.55
C GLY A 90 6.60 -11.88 25.92
N SER A 91 6.40 -12.75 26.91
CA SER A 91 5.07 -13.06 27.43
C SER A 91 4.52 -11.93 28.28
N LYS A 92 3.29 -11.51 28.00
CA LYS A 92 2.54 -10.49 28.73
C LYS A 92 1.20 -11.06 29.17
N THR A 93 0.55 -10.40 30.12
CA THR A 93 -0.85 -10.68 30.48
C THR A 93 -1.71 -9.59 29.87
N ALA A 94 -2.78 -9.99 29.19
CA ALA A 94 -3.76 -9.07 28.65
C ALA A 94 -4.43 -8.26 29.77
N ILE A 95 -5.08 -7.16 29.42
CA ILE A 95 -5.78 -6.29 30.38
C ILE A 95 -7.01 -6.96 31.01
N ASP A 96 -7.46 -8.10 30.47
CA ASP A 96 -8.45 -8.97 31.11
C ASP A 96 -7.91 -9.70 32.36
N GLY A 97 -6.61 -9.61 32.63
CA GLY A 97 -5.94 -10.16 33.80
C GLY A 97 -5.66 -11.66 33.74
N SER A 98 -5.96 -12.35 32.63
CA SER A 98 -5.84 -13.81 32.55
C SER A 98 -5.30 -14.35 31.23
N THR A 99 -5.53 -13.68 30.11
CA THR A 99 -5.09 -14.16 28.79
C THR A 99 -3.60 -13.91 28.60
N PRO A 100 -2.77 -14.96 28.36
CA PRO A 100 -1.37 -14.77 28.01
C PRO A 100 -1.23 -14.29 26.56
N LEU A 101 -0.42 -13.27 26.36
CA LEU A 101 -0.07 -12.71 25.06
C LEU A 101 1.42 -12.92 24.81
N SER A 102 1.80 -13.21 23.56
CA SER A 102 3.20 -13.35 23.16
C SER A 102 3.54 -12.27 22.14
N PHE A 103 4.47 -11.39 22.50
CA PHE A 103 4.91 -10.30 21.65
C PHE A 103 6.33 -10.53 21.14
N SER A 104 6.57 -10.23 19.87
CA SER A 104 7.91 -10.22 19.28
C SER A 104 8.09 -9.01 18.36
N PHE A 105 9.33 -8.52 18.24
CA PHE A 105 9.65 -7.60 17.15
C PHE A 105 9.58 -8.35 15.82
N PRO A 106 9.12 -7.70 14.73
CA PRO A 106 9.15 -8.31 13.41
C PRO A 106 10.59 -8.63 12.98
N ASN A 107 10.81 -9.86 12.51
CA ASN A 107 12.11 -10.31 12.02
C ASN A 107 12.30 -9.91 10.56
N ILE A 108 13.38 -9.19 10.26
CA ILE A 108 13.78 -8.84 8.90
C ILE A 108 14.76 -9.90 8.38
N PRO A 109 14.55 -10.47 7.18
CA PRO A 109 13.49 -10.16 6.23
C PRO A 109 12.19 -10.97 6.38
N SER A 110 12.20 -12.06 7.14
CA SER A 110 11.18 -13.13 7.10
C SER A 110 9.75 -12.74 7.45
N GLN A 111 9.52 -11.61 8.13
CA GLN A 111 8.20 -11.13 8.55
C GLN A 111 7.91 -9.72 8.02
N ASN A 112 8.77 -9.21 7.15
CA ASN A 112 8.64 -7.89 6.54
C ASN A 112 8.88 -7.98 5.02
N ASN A 113 8.76 -9.17 4.44
CA ASN A 113 9.02 -9.41 3.03
C ASN A 113 7.75 -9.32 2.19
N ILE A 114 7.91 -8.79 0.98
CA ILE A 114 7.05 -9.15 -0.14
C ILE A 114 7.45 -10.57 -0.56
N ASP A 115 6.51 -11.49 -0.49
CA ASP A 115 6.74 -12.92 -0.74
C ASP A 115 6.11 -13.41 -2.05
N THR A 116 5.28 -12.58 -2.69
CA THR A 116 4.53 -12.95 -3.89
C THR A 116 4.42 -11.79 -4.87
N LEU A 117 4.59 -12.05 -6.16
CA LEU A 117 4.19 -11.16 -7.27
C LEU A 117 3.04 -11.85 -8.02
N ASN A 118 1.86 -11.22 -8.10
CA ASN A 118 0.74 -11.80 -8.83
C ASN A 118 0.88 -11.53 -10.34
N ASN A 119 1.22 -12.56 -11.12
CA ASN A 119 1.43 -12.46 -12.58
C ASN A 119 0.16 -12.87 -13.37
N PRO A 120 -0.52 -11.93 -14.05
CA PRO A 120 -1.79 -12.18 -14.74
C PRO A 120 -1.64 -12.94 -16.08
N SER A 121 -0.44 -13.11 -16.63
CA SER A 121 -0.25 -13.67 -17.98
C SER A 121 0.94 -14.62 -18.10
N ALA A 122 0.69 -15.91 -17.83
CA ALA A 122 1.50 -17.08 -18.24
C ALA A 122 2.91 -17.21 -17.59
N PRO A 123 3.53 -18.42 -17.66
CA PRO A 123 4.45 -18.90 -16.65
C PRO A 123 5.73 -18.09 -16.60
N ASP A 124 6.10 -17.76 -15.37
CA ASP A 124 7.32 -17.08 -14.99
C ASP A 124 8.54 -17.69 -15.69
N LEU A 125 9.28 -16.86 -16.43
CA LEU A 125 10.50 -17.25 -17.12
C LEU A 125 11.52 -16.13 -17.00
N ASN A 126 11.93 -15.80 -15.76
CA ASN A 126 13.21 -15.15 -15.54
C ASN A 126 13.79 -15.40 -14.14
N GLY A 127 14.14 -16.66 -13.89
CA GLY A 127 14.68 -17.17 -12.61
C GLY A 127 13.89 -18.35 -12.05
N PHE A 128 12.70 -18.62 -12.61
CA PHE A 128 11.72 -19.58 -12.10
C PHE A 128 11.37 -20.62 -13.15
N THR A 129 12.27 -21.57 -13.43
CA THR A 129 11.83 -22.80 -14.11
C THR A 129 10.91 -23.59 -13.19
N GLY A 130 9.60 -23.47 -13.41
CA GLY A 130 8.60 -24.36 -12.87
C GLY A 130 7.90 -23.88 -11.60
N GLY A 131 7.06 -22.85 -11.70
CA GLY A 131 6.01 -22.61 -10.70
C GLY A 131 6.47 -22.30 -9.27
N GLU A 132 7.68 -21.78 -9.09
CA GLU A 132 8.20 -21.39 -7.78
C GLU A 132 8.02 -19.87 -7.57
N ALA A 133 7.67 -19.50 -6.33
CA ALA A 133 7.43 -18.14 -5.87
C ALA A 133 8.69 -17.25 -5.92
N PHE A 134 8.51 -15.94 -5.65
CA PHE A 134 9.52 -14.88 -5.43
C PHE A 134 10.91 -15.42 -5.07
N PRO A 135 12.03 -14.85 -5.57
CA PRO A 135 13.36 -15.43 -5.34
C PRO A 135 13.51 -15.64 -3.84
N GLN A 136 13.64 -16.91 -3.44
CA GLN A 136 13.67 -17.27 -2.03
C GLN A 136 14.70 -16.37 -1.36
N TYR A 137 14.25 -15.58 -0.39
CA TYR A 137 15.12 -14.74 0.42
C TYR A 137 16.36 -15.54 0.82
N GLY A 138 17.52 -15.16 0.30
CA GLY A 138 18.79 -15.75 0.70
C GLY A 138 19.02 -17.22 0.28
N ALA A 139 18.39 -17.74 -0.77
CA ALA A 139 18.88 -18.99 -1.39
C ALA A 139 20.07 -18.70 -2.32
N GLY A 140 21.18 -18.27 -1.73
CA GLY A 140 22.43 -17.98 -2.43
C GLY A 140 23.32 -17.12 -1.55
N ALA A 141 24.62 -17.42 -1.50
CA ALA A 141 25.56 -16.58 -0.78
C ALA A 141 25.47 -15.13 -1.29
N ILE A 142 25.22 -14.20 -0.36
CA ILE A 142 25.35 -12.76 -0.60
C ILE A 142 26.75 -12.50 -1.19
N GLY A 143 26.82 -12.09 -2.47
CA GLY A 143 28.06 -11.62 -3.11
C GLY A 143 28.69 -12.49 -4.21
N GLY A 144 27.94 -13.40 -4.87
CA GLY A 144 28.41 -14.14 -6.05
C GLY A 144 27.56 -13.94 -7.31
N LEU A 145 28.07 -14.37 -8.48
CA LEU A 145 27.25 -14.65 -9.68
C LEU A 145 26.11 -15.61 -9.26
N GLY A 146 24.85 -15.24 -9.55
CA GLY A 146 23.66 -15.97 -9.05
C GLY A 146 23.20 -15.59 -7.63
N GLY A 147 23.47 -14.37 -7.16
CA GLY A 147 22.96 -13.87 -5.87
C GLY A 147 21.44 -13.66 -5.84
N ALA A 148 20.83 -13.62 -4.65
CA ALA A 148 19.40 -13.33 -4.48
C ALA A 148 19.15 -11.84 -4.14
N TRP A 149 18.00 -11.31 -4.59
CA TRP A 149 17.47 -10.01 -4.20
C TRP A 149 16.02 -10.16 -3.71
N GLY A 150 15.48 -9.14 -3.06
CA GLY A 150 14.09 -9.11 -2.64
C GLY A 150 13.58 -7.73 -2.25
N LEU A 151 12.34 -7.69 -1.77
CA LEU A 151 11.69 -6.46 -1.29
C LEU A 151 11.21 -6.64 0.14
N THR A 152 11.70 -5.82 1.04
CA THR A 152 11.15 -5.69 2.40
C THR A 152 10.30 -4.44 2.51
N TYR A 153 9.46 -4.36 3.53
CA TYR A 153 8.67 -3.17 3.78
C TYR A 153 8.68 -2.75 5.25
N ALA A 154 8.46 -1.46 5.44
CA ALA A 154 8.30 -0.84 6.75
C ALA A 154 7.18 0.18 6.66
N TYR A 155 6.31 0.23 7.68
CA TYR A 155 5.19 1.15 7.67
C TYR A 155 4.88 1.71 9.06
N GLN A 156 4.31 2.90 9.05
CA GLN A 156 3.66 3.52 10.20
C GLN A 156 2.44 4.26 9.68
N ILE A 157 1.26 3.80 10.07
CA ILE A 157 -0.01 4.43 9.74
C ILE A 157 -0.69 4.92 11.01
N VAL A 158 -1.41 6.03 10.91
CA VAL A 158 -2.07 6.67 12.05
C VAL A 158 -3.51 6.96 11.70
N GLY A 159 -4.38 6.65 12.64
CA GLY A 159 -5.82 6.78 12.53
C GLY A 159 -6.48 7.05 13.87
N THR A 160 -7.80 7.00 13.85
CA THR A 160 -8.63 7.12 15.06
C THR A 160 -9.69 6.04 15.08
N THR A 161 -10.07 5.62 16.28
CA THR A 161 -11.25 4.77 16.47
C THR A 161 -12.52 5.56 16.11
N VAL A 162 -13.47 4.89 15.45
CA VAL A 162 -14.72 5.51 15.00
C VAL A 162 -15.92 4.67 15.43
N ASP A 163 -17.01 5.36 15.72
CA ASP A 163 -18.34 4.81 16.00
C ASP A 163 -19.17 4.95 14.73
N LYS A 164 -19.56 3.83 14.12
CA LYS A 164 -20.29 3.81 12.84
C LYS A 164 -21.81 3.73 13.04
N ASP A 165 -22.29 3.21 14.16
CA ASP A 165 -23.72 3.03 14.42
C ASP A 165 -24.34 4.09 15.36
N GLY A 166 -23.50 4.89 16.00
CA GLY A 166 -23.85 6.01 16.87
C GLY A 166 -24.17 5.63 18.31
N ASP A 167 -23.79 4.44 18.77
CA ASP A 167 -24.06 3.96 20.13
C ASP A 167 -23.11 4.53 21.21
N GLY A 168 -22.07 5.28 20.79
CA GLY A 168 -21.06 5.89 21.64
C GLY A 168 -19.85 4.99 21.92
N VAL A 169 -19.78 3.81 21.31
CA VAL A 169 -18.68 2.85 21.37
C VAL A 169 -18.01 2.77 20.00
N SER A 170 -16.68 2.61 19.98
CA SER A 170 -15.98 2.42 18.71
C SER A 170 -16.23 1.03 18.13
N ASP A 171 -16.36 0.97 16.81
CA ASP A 171 -16.52 -0.28 16.05
C ASP A 171 -15.26 -0.66 15.29
N THR A 172 -14.50 0.36 14.86
CA THR A 172 -13.38 0.16 13.94
C THR A 172 -12.35 1.30 14.04
N VAL A 173 -11.29 1.20 13.25
CA VAL A 173 -10.23 2.21 13.15
C VAL A 173 -10.18 2.72 11.72
N GLU A 174 -10.17 4.04 11.56
CA GLU A 174 -9.96 4.69 10.27
C GLU A 174 -8.60 5.38 10.24
N TYR A 175 -7.72 4.91 9.34
CA TYR A 175 -6.40 5.46 9.07
C TYR A 175 -6.48 6.52 7.98
N ASN A 176 -5.84 7.66 8.20
CA ASN A 176 -5.90 8.81 7.29
C ASN A 176 -4.53 9.47 7.07
N THR A 177 -3.49 9.00 7.76
CA THR A 177 -2.13 9.51 7.62
C THR A 177 -1.11 8.40 7.83
N GLY A 178 0.12 8.68 7.43
CA GLY A 178 1.25 7.77 7.60
C GLY A 178 1.84 7.32 6.27
N VAL A 179 2.77 6.38 6.36
CA VAL A 179 3.62 5.96 5.25
C VAL A 179 3.81 4.45 5.28
N PHE A 180 3.78 3.85 4.10
CA PHE A 180 4.24 2.50 3.83
C PHE A 180 5.38 2.56 2.80
N SER A 181 6.54 2.03 3.16
CA SER A 181 7.76 2.11 2.35
C SER A 181 8.26 0.73 1.98
N LEU A 182 8.59 0.52 0.70
CA LEU A 182 9.29 -0.66 0.20
C LEU A 182 10.78 -0.38 0.07
N TYR A 183 11.58 -1.36 0.45
CA TYR A 183 13.04 -1.33 0.41
C TYR A 183 13.56 -2.48 -0.42
N TYR A 184 14.47 -2.15 -1.33
CA TYR A 184 15.22 -3.13 -2.08
C TYR A 184 16.29 -3.79 -1.19
N GLN A 185 16.28 -5.11 -1.17
CA GLN A 185 17.25 -5.94 -0.46
C GLN A 185 18.09 -6.72 -1.47
N SER A 186 19.40 -6.71 -1.30
CA SER A 186 20.32 -7.46 -2.13
C SER A 186 21.60 -7.77 -1.35
N ALA A 187 22.65 -8.17 -2.07
CA ALA A 187 23.94 -8.43 -1.46
C ALA A 187 24.48 -7.18 -0.73
N ALA A 188 25.15 -7.36 0.41
CA ALA A 188 25.73 -6.24 1.16
C ALA A 188 26.75 -5.40 0.37
N THR A 189 27.30 -5.96 -0.72
CA THR A 189 28.23 -5.29 -1.64
C THR A 189 27.54 -4.47 -2.73
N ASP A 190 26.23 -4.61 -2.90
CA ASP A 190 25.46 -3.84 -3.87
C ASP A 190 25.23 -2.41 -3.33
N PRO A 191 25.63 -1.37 -4.07
CA PRO A 191 25.40 0.03 -3.65
C PRO A 191 23.93 0.41 -3.53
N ASN A 192 23.01 -0.40 -4.05
CA ASN A 192 21.57 -0.18 -3.98
C ASN A 192 20.88 -0.90 -2.82
N ASN A 193 21.59 -1.77 -2.09
CA ASN A 193 21.01 -2.51 -0.96
C ASN A 193 20.45 -1.55 0.11
N ASN A 194 19.29 -1.89 0.67
CA ASN A 194 18.51 -1.09 1.62
C ASN A 194 18.00 0.26 1.09
N LYS A 195 17.98 0.50 -0.22
CA LYS A 195 17.33 1.70 -0.77
C LYS A 195 15.81 1.59 -0.70
N GLU A 196 15.17 2.66 -0.25
CA GLU A 196 13.72 2.83 -0.40
C GLU A 196 13.41 2.99 -1.90
N VAL A 197 12.59 2.10 -2.45
CA VAL A 197 12.26 2.06 -3.88
C VAL A 197 10.82 2.44 -4.18
N LEU A 198 9.96 2.49 -3.16
CA LEU A 198 8.59 2.97 -3.28
C LEU A 198 8.14 3.51 -1.93
N ARG A 199 7.53 4.69 -1.93
CA ARG A 199 6.84 5.24 -0.77
C ARG A 199 5.39 5.46 -1.10
N LEU A 200 4.54 4.99 -0.21
CA LEU A 200 3.10 5.07 -0.29
C LEU A 200 2.62 5.94 0.87
N VAL A 201 1.98 7.07 0.58
CA VAL A 201 1.42 7.97 1.58
C VAL A 201 -0.05 7.65 1.74
N VAL A 202 -0.49 7.45 2.99
CA VAL A 202 -1.90 7.17 3.31
C VAL A 202 -2.72 8.45 3.23
N GLU A 203 -3.88 8.38 2.57
CA GLU A 203 -4.86 9.47 2.53
C GLU A 203 -6.17 9.08 3.22
N SER A 204 -6.55 7.80 3.16
CA SER A 204 -7.79 7.30 3.76
C SER A 204 -7.75 5.79 3.97
N SER A 205 -8.71 5.27 4.72
CA SER A 205 -8.97 3.85 4.80
C SER A 205 -10.47 3.58 4.84
N GLU A 206 -10.84 2.36 4.49
CA GLU A 206 -12.22 1.88 4.54
C GLU A 206 -12.20 0.45 5.09
N VAL A 207 -13.15 0.14 5.98
CA VAL A 207 -13.35 -1.22 6.48
C VAL A 207 -14.65 -1.77 5.91
N THR A 208 -14.54 -2.88 5.18
CA THR A 208 -15.65 -3.57 4.52
C THR A 208 -15.51 -5.06 4.77
N ASP A 209 -16.54 -5.70 5.33
CA ASP A 209 -16.61 -7.15 5.53
C ASP A 209 -15.35 -7.79 6.16
N ALA A 210 -14.81 -7.14 7.20
CA ALA A 210 -13.58 -7.50 7.95
C ALA A 210 -12.22 -7.25 7.26
N ASN A 211 -12.24 -6.72 6.03
CA ASN A 211 -11.05 -6.25 5.35
C ASN A 211 -10.82 -4.76 5.58
N LEU A 212 -9.57 -4.38 5.82
CA LEU A 212 -9.13 -2.99 5.89
C LEU A 212 -8.46 -2.63 4.56
N TYR A 213 -9.09 -1.71 3.83
CA TYR A 213 -8.56 -1.10 2.63
C TYR A 213 -7.90 0.22 2.96
N ILE A 214 -6.58 0.32 2.86
CA ILE A 214 -5.86 1.60 2.99
C ILE A 214 -5.58 2.14 1.59
N LYS A 215 -5.93 3.41 1.38
CA LYS A 215 -5.83 4.11 0.10
C LYS A 215 -4.92 5.32 0.23
N GLY A 216 -4.20 5.61 -0.83
CA GLY A 216 -3.51 6.88 -0.96
C GLY A 216 -2.68 6.97 -2.22
N VAL A 217 -1.62 7.75 -2.17
CA VAL A 217 -0.81 8.13 -3.33
C VAL A 217 0.64 7.69 -3.17
N VAL A 218 1.31 7.48 -4.30
CA VAL A 218 2.75 7.26 -4.33
C VAL A 218 3.49 8.59 -4.14
N ASP A 219 4.61 8.55 -3.42
CA ASP A 219 5.54 9.66 -3.26
C ASP A 219 6.94 9.25 -3.71
N TYR A 220 7.57 10.04 -4.57
CA TYR A 220 8.98 9.89 -4.96
C TYR A 220 9.79 11.16 -4.72
N SER A 221 9.31 12.07 -3.86
CA SER A 221 10.01 13.31 -3.53
C SER A 221 11.44 13.09 -3.00
N TYR A 222 11.70 11.92 -2.40
CA TYR A 222 13.01 11.51 -1.88
C TYR A 222 13.95 10.92 -2.95
N ALA A 223 13.45 10.55 -4.13
CA ALA A 223 14.18 9.80 -5.15
C ALA A 223 14.86 10.69 -6.21
N ALA A 224 14.88 12.02 -6.02
CA ALA A 224 15.47 12.95 -6.96
C ALA A 224 16.97 12.67 -7.15
N GLY A 225 17.39 12.43 -8.39
CA GLY A 225 18.78 12.16 -8.77
C GLY A 225 19.25 10.71 -8.58
N ASP A 226 18.43 9.80 -8.05
CA ASP A 226 18.78 8.38 -7.95
C ASP A 226 18.20 7.58 -9.13
N SER A 227 19.04 7.30 -10.12
CA SER A 227 18.63 6.58 -11.34
C SER A 227 18.17 5.14 -11.08
N PHE A 228 18.60 4.52 -9.98
CA PHE A 228 18.15 3.17 -9.64
C PHE A 228 16.68 3.20 -9.23
N ILE A 229 16.33 4.07 -8.28
CA ILE A 229 14.95 4.20 -7.78
C ILE A 229 14.00 4.65 -8.90
N GLN A 230 14.43 5.61 -9.72
CA GLN A 230 13.60 6.17 -10.79
C GLN A 230 13.24 5.16 -11.89
N ASN A 231 14.04 4.11 -12.06
CA ASN A 231 13.84 3.07 -13.05
C ASN A 231 13.43 1.74 -12.44
N PHE A 232 13.18 1.68 -11.12
CA PHE A 232 12.95 0.41 -10.42
C PHE A 232 11.59 -0.20 -10.80
N PHE A 233 10.49 0.54 -10.66
CA PHE A 233 9.17 0.08 -11.10
C PHE A 233 8.76 0.70 -12.43
N ASN A 234 8.39 -0.15 -13.40
CA ASN A 234 8.04 0.26 -14.75
C ASN A 234 6.68 -0.31 -15.16
N SER A 235 5.94 0.45 -15.96
CA SER A 235 4.68 -0.03 -16.53
C SER A 235 4.94 -0.93 -17.75
N GLY A 236 4.26 -2.07 -17.80
CA GLY A 236 4.45 -3.12 -18.82
C GLY A 236 4.10 -2.69 -20.25
N GLU A 237 3.30 -1.64 -20.43
CA GLU A 237 2.83 -1.18 -21.74
C GLU A 237 3.66 -0.04 -22.36
N GLY A 238 4.90 0.16 -21.88
CA GLY A 238 5.76 1.25 -22.38
C GLY A 238 5.33 2.64 -21.91
N LEU A 239 4.52 2.71 -20.84
CA LEU A 239 4.02 3.94 -20.22
C LEU A 239 5.07 4.64 -19.33
N GLY A 240 6.34 4.28 -19.47
CA GLY A 240 7.43 4.79 -18.62
C GLY A 240 7.50 4.14 -17.24
N SER A 241 8.29 4.76 -16.37
CA SER A 241 8.44 4.32 -14.98
C SER A 241 7.37 4.93 -14.08
N LEU A 242 7.09 4.29 -12.94
CA LEU A 242 6.20 4.86 -11.91
C LEU A 242 6.66 6.27 -11.50
N TYR A 243 7.98 6.47 -11.39
CA TYR A 243 8.57 7.78 -11.09
C TYR A 243 8.20 8.83 -12.14
N SER A 244 8.32 8.51 -13.43
CA SER A 244 7.97 9.42 -14.51
C SER A 244 6.47 9.74 -14.54
N ASN A 245 5.62 8.75 -14.26
CA ASN A 245 4.18 8.93 -14.17
C ASN A 245 3.79 9.81 -12.97
N TRP A 246 4.44 9.59 -11.82
CA TRP A 246 4.28 10.40 -10.62
C TRP A 246 4.70 11.86 -10.85
N LEU A 247 5.85 12.11 -11.49
CA LEU A 247 6.30 13.47 -11.80
C LEU A 247 5.30 14.24 -12.68
N ASN A 248 4.71 13.55 -13.65
CA ASN A 248 3.78 14.17 -14.59
C ASN A 248 2.41 14.43 -13.96
N ASN A 249 1.95 13.55 -13.06
CA ASN A 249 0.74 13.76 -12.26
C ASN A 249 0.72 12.80 -11.04
N PRO A 250 0.99 13.30 -9.81
CA PRO A 250 1.08 12.47 -8.61
C PRO A 250 -0.21 11.71 -8.25
N ILE A 251 -1.38 12.22 -8.66
CA ILE A 251 -2.69 11.59 -8.41
C ILE A 251 -2.88 10.34 -9.30
N SER A 252 -2.07 10.20 -10.35
CA SER A 252 -2.12 9.06 -11.29
C SER A 252 -1.43 7.82 -10.76
N VAL A 253 -0.98 7.79 -9.52
CA VAL A 253 -0.42 6.55 -8.98
C VAL A 253 -0.98 6.39 -7.57
N SER A 254 -2.08 5.67 -7.48
CA SER A 254 -2.70 5.33 -6.20
C SER A 254 -2.41 3.89 -5.83
N TRP A 255 -2.60 3.57 -4.55
CA TRP A 255 -2.42 2.21 -4.06
C TRP A 255 -3.58 1.80 -3.18
N ILE A 256 -3.81 0.50 -3.12
CA ILE A 256 -4.74 -0.13 -2.19
C ILE A 256 -3.96 -1.20 -1.45
N LEU A 257 -3.99 -1.14 -0.12
CA LEU A 257 -3.56 -2.21 0.75
C LEU A 257 -4.77 -2.88 1.36
N ASP A 258 -4.95 -4.14 1.02
CA ASP A 258 -5.97 -5.01 1.61
C ASP A 258 -5.32 -5.85 2.69
N THR A 259 -5.84 -5.77 3.91
CA THR A 259 -5.38 -6.58 5.03
C THR A 259 -6.52 -7.02 5.93
N ASN A 260 -6.44 -8.25 6.41
CA ASN A 260 -7.43 -8.81 7.30
C ASN A 260 -7.07 -8.44 8.75
N VAL A 261 -8.02 -7.82 9.45
CA VAL A 261 -7.89 -7.51 10.88
C VAL A 261 -9.12 -8.05 11.60
N ASP A 262 -8.96 -9.18 12.28
CA ASP A 262 -10.05 -9.83 13.02
C ASP A 262 -9.71 -9.97 14.52
N PRO A 263 -10.51 -9.38 15.43
CA PRO A 263 -11.60 -8.44 15.18
C PRO A 263 -11.08 -7.05 14.74
N PRO A 264 -11.88 -6.26 14.00
CA PRO A 264 -11.50 -4.92 13.53
C PRO A 264 -11.07 -3.98 14.66
N LEU A 265 -11.72 -4.07 15.82
CA LEU A 265 -11.32 -3.40 17.05
C LEU A 265 -10.83 -4.42 18.08
N ALA A 266 -9.74 -4.09 18.76
CA ALA A 266 -9.14 -4.97 19.77
C ALA A 266 -10.07 -5.18 20.97
N THR A 267 -10.15 -6.42 21.44
CA THR A 267 -10.85 -6.78 22.68
C THR A 267 -9.90 -6.75 23.89
N PRO A 268 -10.42 -6.68 25.13
CA PRO A 268 -9.58 -6.69 26.33
C PRO A 268 -8.61 -7.88 26.44
N SER A 269 -8.94 -9.03 25.85
CA SER A 269 -8.07 -10.21 25.84
C SER A 269 -6.91 -10.13 24.84
N GLN A 270 -6.91 -9.14 23.93
CA GLN A 270 -5.87 -8.92 22.92
C GLN A 270 -4.92 -7.76 23.28
N LEU A 271 -5.24 -6.99 24.32
CA LEU A 271 -4.55 -5.76 24.66
C LEU A 271 -3.63 -5.97 25.85
N TRP A 272 -2.39 -5.52 25.72
CA TRP A 272 -1.44 -5.38 26.82
C TRP A 272 -1.24 -3.89 27.14
N ASN A 273 -1.25 -3.54 28.42
CA ASN A 273 -0.94 -2.19 28.87
C ASN A 273 0.57 -2.04 29.12
N SER A 274 1.26 -1.25 28.29
CA SER A 274 2.70 -0.96 28.44
C SER A 274 3.00 0.08 29.52
N GLY A 275 1.98 0.71 30.09
CA GLY A 275 2.07 1.88 30.97
C GLY A 275 1.92 3.20 30.21
N SER A 276 2.27 3.24 28.93
CA SER A 276 2.14 4.41 28.05
C SER A 276 1.05 4.27 26.98
N ALA A 277 0.71 3.04 26.60
CA ALA A 277 -0.30 2.74 25.58
C ALA A 277 -0.94 1.36 25.82
N LEU A 278 -2.07 1.11 25.17
CA LEU A 278 -2.59 -0.25 25.01
C LEU A 278 -2.11 -0.80 23.68
N ILE A 279 -1.54 -2.00 23.69
CA ILE A 279 -0.83 -2.59 22.56
C ILE A 279 -1.46 -3.93 22.20
N ARG A 280 -1.77 -4.13 20.92
CA ARG A 280 -2.12 -5.42 20.31
C ARG A 280 -1.08 -5.76 19.25
N GLN A 281 -0.79 -7.05 19.08
CA GLN A 281 -0.04 -7.55 17.95
C GLN A 281 -0.88 -8.60 17.21
N SER A 282 -0.89 -8.54 15.89
CA SER A 282 -1.62 -9.46 15.02
C SER A 282 -0.75 -9.90 13.85
N GLY A 283 -1.08 -11.06 13.28
CA GLY A 283 -0.59 -11.42 11.95
C GLY A 283 -1.34 -10.59 10.91
N LEU A 284 -0.61 -10.00 9.97
CA LEU A 284 -1.16 -9.42 8.75
C LEU A 284 -0.70 -10.24 7.57
N ASP A 285 -1.70 -10.64 6.81
CA ASP A 285 -1.54 -11.04 5.42
C ASP A 285 -2.23 -9.96 4.60
N GLY A 286 -1.73 -9.72 3.40
CA GLY A 286 -2.29 -8.69 2.57
C GLY A 286 -1.58 -8.52 1.25
N SER A 287 -1.96 -7.43 0.59
CA SER A 287 -1.49 -7.17 -0.74
C SER A 287 -1.53 -5.69 -1.08
N VAL A 288 -0.56 -5.25 -1.87
CA VAL A 288 -0.48 -3.89 -2.40
C VAL A 288 -0.75 -3.94 -3.89
N THR A 289 -1.81 -3.25 -4.31
CA THR A 289 -2.12 -3.02 -5.73
C THR A 289 -1.75 -1.59 -6.08
N LEU A 290 -1.03 -1.39 -7.19
CA LEU A 290 -0.64 -0.07 -7.69
C LEU A 290 -1.47 0.29 -8.92
N ASN A 291 -2.24 1.36 -8.83
CA ASN A 291 -3.12 1.80 -9.90
C ASN A 291 -2.46 2.92 -10.69
N VAL A 292 -2.00 2.61 -11.90
CA VAL A 292 -1.50 3.58 -12.87
C VAL A 292 -2.57 3.77 -13.95
N PRO A 293 -3.26 4.94 -14.05
CA PRO A 293 -4.21 5.22 -15.11
C PRO A 293 -3.56 5.15 -16.48
N GLU A 294 -4.25 4.51 -17.41
CA GLU A 294 -3.86 4.50 -18.81
C GLU A 294 -3.91 5.94 -19.40
N PRO A 295 -2.95 6.34 -20.25
CA PRO A 295 -2.94 7.66 -20.88
C PRO A 295 -4.22 8.00 -21.65
N GLY A 296 -4.92 6.98 -22.17
CA GLY A 296 -6.18 7.13 -22.89
C GLY A 296 -7.31 7.70 -22.02
N SER A 297 -7.33 7.35 -20.73
CA SER A 297 -8.36 7.81 -19.79
C SER A 297 -8.25 9.31 -19.49
N LEU A 298 -7.03 9.82 -19.32
CA LEU A 298 -6.75 11.26 -19.13
C LEU A 298 -7.02 12.06 -20.41
N ALA A 299 -6.65 11.52 -21.57
CA ALA A 299 -6.95 12.15 -22.86
C ALA A 299 -8.47 12.24 -23.11
N LEU A 300 -9.25 11.22 -22.73
CA LEU A 300 -10.69 11.21 -22.89
C LEU A 300 -11.39 12.21 -21.96
N VAL A 301 -10.95 12.33 -20.70
CA VAL A 301 -11.45 13.37 -19.77
C VAL A 301 -11.09 14.76 -20.27
N GLY A 302 -9.86 14.96 -20.76
CA GLY A 302 -9.41 16.21 -21.37
C GLY A 302 -10.22 16.60 -22.61
N LEU A 303 -10.53 15.63 -23.48
CA LEU A 303 -11.39 15.84 -24.66
C LEU A 303 -12.85 16.08 -24.30
N ALA A 304 -13.38 15.41 -23.26
CA ALA A 304 -14.73 15.63 -22.76
C ALA A 304 -14.89 17.04 -22.18
N LEU A 305 -13.92 17.51 -21.40
CA LEU A 305 -13.88 18.87 -20.86
C LEU A 305 -13.71 19.93 -21.96
N ALA A 306 -12.82 19.69 -22.94
CA ALA A 306 -12.67 20.57 -24.10
C ALA A 306 -13.97 20.65 -24.92
N GLY A 307 -14.63 19.51 -25.14
CA GLY A 307 -15.92 19.43 -25.83
C GLY A 307 -17.03 20.22 -25.13
N LEU A 308 -17.09 20.17 -23.79
CA LEU A 308 -18.02 20.98 -22.99
C LEU A 308 -17.69 22.48 -23.06
N GLY A 309 -16.41 22.85 -23.05
CA GLY A 309 -15.97 24.24 -23.24
C GLY A 309 -16.36 24.82 -24.60
N PHE A 310 -16.22 24.05 -25.68
CA PHE A 310 -16.68 24.46 -27.02
C PHE A 310 -18.22 24.53 -27.12
N ALA A 311 -18.94 23.65 -26.42
CA ALA A 311 -20.40 23.67 -26.38
C ALA A 311 -20.96 24.88 -25.61
N GLN A 312 -20.33 25.28 -24.50
CA GLN A 312 -20.70 26.49 -23.76
C GLN A 312 -20.42 27.77 -24.56
N ARG A 313 -19.31 27.83 -25.30
CA ARG A 313 -18.98 28.99 -26.16
C ARG A 313 -19.96 29.18 -27.31
N ARG A 314 -20.61 28.11 -27.79
CA ARG A 314 -21.71 28.21 -28.78
C ARG A 314 -23.02 28.73 -28.19
N ARG A 315 -23.23 28.64 -26.87
CA ARG A 315 -24.43 29.19 -26.20
C ARG A 315 -24.29 30.67 -25.86
N SER A 316 -23.08 31.19 -25.67
CA SER A 316 -22.87 32.63 -25.38
C SER A 316 -22.80 33.52 -26.63
N VAL A 317 -22.88 32.94 -27.84
CA VAL A 317 -22.86 33.65 -29.14
C VAL A 317 -24.24 33.62 -29.81
N LYS A 318 -25.32 33.53 -29.03
CA LYS A 318 -26.69 33.75 -29.48
C LYS A 318 -27.39 34.79 -28.63
#